data_AF-A0A2V7X5F2-F1
#
_entry.id   AF-A0A2V7X5F2-F1
#
_cell.length_a   1.000
_cell.length_b   1.000
_cell.length_c   1.000
_cell.angle_alpha   90.00
_cell.angle_beta   90.00
_cell.angle_gamma   90.00
#
_symmetry.space_group_name_H-M   'P 1'
#
loop_
_entity.id
_entity.type
_entity.pdbx_description
1 polymer ?
#
loop_
_entity_poly.entity_id
_entity_poly.type
_entity_poly.pdbx_seq_one_letter_code
_entity_poly.pdbx_strand_id
1 'polypeptide(L)'
;MRESGLQVPLFTFWDDVVALARSREHARLKAFKGDKGVGSPDNPIMRRDKNVRSWYLTAFRLLLYLFDAVSLCSVVARSADSGVDFIVFDRYIYDELANLPLQNRMIRFYVRLLLMFIPKPDLAFLLDADPEAATLRKPEYPLEFVRHNREAYLRLSRLVSMTVVPPLPVAEATEFIRNAVAQDSLNTEIDLRLQYPLAAGPAQSADGENVPTRC
;
A
#
# COMPACT_ATOMS: atom_id res chain seq x y z
N MET A 1 -15.57 -0.72 11.48
CA MET A 1 -14.18 -0.38 11.86
C MET A 1 -14.10 0.84 12.79
N ARG A 2 -14.82 1.95 12.55
CA ARG A 2 -14.98 3.01 13.59
C ARG A 2 -15.79 2.58 14.82
N GLU A 3 -16.64 1.57 14.68
CA GLU A 3 -17.47 1.04 15.78
C GLU A 3 -16.69 0.22 16.82
N SER A 4 -15.42 -0.10 16.54
CA SER A 4 -14.57 -0.94 17.41
C SER A 4 -13.67 -0.13 18.35
N GLY A 5 -13.68 1.21 18.29
CA GLY A 5 -12.78 2.08 19.06
C GLY A 5 -11.32 2.13 18.59
N LEU A 6 -10.97 1.41 17.52
CA LEU A 6 -9.62 1.36 16.94
C LEU A 6 -9.27 2.66 16.20
N GLN A 7 -8.05 3.17 16.41
CA GLN A 7 -7.54 4.32 15.66
C GLN A 7 -6.86 3.86 14.38
N VAL A 8 -7.52 4.13 13.24
CA VAL A 8 -7.05 3.71 11.91
C VAL A 8 -6.86 4.94 11.02
N PRO A 9 -5.70 5.61 11.02
CA PRO A 9 -5.38 6.62 10.03
C PRO A 9 -5.35 6.01 8.62
N LEU A 10 -6.03 6.68 7.69
CA LEU A 10 -5.93 6.44 6.26
C LEU A 10 -4.94 7.45 5.68
N PHE A 11 -3.84 6.97 5.13
CA PHE A 11 -2.90 7.78 4.37
C PHE A 11 -3.04 7.51 2.89
N THR A 12 -2.95 8.55 2.09
CA THR A 12 -2.86 8.47 0.64
C THR A 12 -1.42 8.68 0.22
N PHE A 13 -0.88 7.81 -0.62
CA PHE A 13 0.54 7.92 -0.99
C PHE A 13 0.87 9.28 -1.62
N TRP A 14 0.01 9.76 -2.52
CA TRP A 14 0.29 10.97 -3.30
C TRP A 14 0.18 12.28 -2.49
N ASP A 15 -0.68 12.33 -1.47
CA ASP A 15 -0.87 13.56 -0.69
C ASP A 15 -0.04 13.56 0.60
N ASP A 16 0.15 12.40 1.24
CA ASP A 16 0.77 12.31 2.56
C ASP A 16 2.22 11.83 2.53
N VAL A 17 2.63 11.07 1.49
CA VAL A 17 3.95 10.44 1.43
C VAL A 17 4.86 11.08 0.39
N VAL A 18 4.32 11.43 -0.79
CA VAL A 18 5.13 11.92 -1.91
C VAL A 18 5.87 13.21 -1.55
N ALA A 19 7.19 13.13 -1.60
CA ALA A 19 8.06 14.26 -1.38
C ALA A 19 7.90 15.25 -2.54
N LEU A 20 7.88 16.55 -2.20
CA LEU A 20 7.81 17.63 -3.18
C LEU A 20 6.58 17.56 -4.10
N ALA A 21 5.45 17.00 -3.64
CA ALA A 21 4.21 16.82 -4.41
C ALA A 21 3.80 18.10 -5.18
N ARG A 22 3.82 19.27 -4.52
CA ARG A 22 3.50 20.58 -5.11
C ARG A 22 4.45 20.99 -6.26
N SER A 23 5.73 20.68 -6.12
CA SER A 23 6.75 20.96 -7.13
C SER A 23 6.65 19.98 -8.30
N ARG A 24 6.31 18.71 -8.02
CA ARG A 24 6.10 17.67 -9.04
C ARG A 24 4.84 17.95 -9.86
N GLU A 25 3.76 18.44 -9.26
CA GLU A 25 2.56 18.87 -9.98
C GLU A 25 2.88 20.00 -10.97
N HIS A 26 3.62 21.02 -10.53
CA HIS A 26 4.09 22.11 -11.39
C HIS A 26 5.04 21.64 -12.49
N ALA A 27 6.00 20.77 -12.16
CA ALA A 27 6.93 20.21 -13.15
C ALA A 27 6.20 19.31 -14.15
N ARG A 28 5.19 18.55 -13.73
CA ARG A 28 4.38 17.68 -14.59
C ARG A 28 3.56 18.51 -15.57
N LEU A 29 2.95 19.61 -15.12
CA LEU A 29 2.24 20.56 -15.99
C LEU A 29 3.17 21.24 -17.02
N LYS A 30 4.40 21.56 -16.62
CA LYS A 30 5.38 22.27 -17.48
C LYS A 30 6.14 21.34 -18.43
N ALA A 31 6.43 20.11 -18.01
CA ALA A 31 7.16 19.11 -18.80
C ALA A 31 6.25 18.26 -19.68
N PHE A 32 5.01 17.98 -19.26
CA PHE A 32 4.02 17.28 -20.04
C PHE A 32 2.96 18.25 -20.52
N LYS A 33 3.16 18.78 -21.74
CA LYS A 33 2.08 19.34 -22.58
C LYS A 33 1.09 18.24 -22.99
N GLY A 34 0.58 17.47 -22.03
CA GLY A 34 -0.41 16.42 -22.25
C GLY A 34 -1.80 16.99 -22.05
N ASP A 35 -2.73 16.62 -22.93
CA ASP A 35 -4.11 17.13 -22.92
C ASP A 35 -4.76 16.96 -21.54
N LYS A 36 -5.33 18.06 -21.03
CA LYS A 36 -6.15 18.05 -19.80
C LYS A 36 -7.48 17.34 -20.09
N GLY A 37 -7.90 16.45 -19.18
CA GLY A 37 -9.23 15.83 -19.20
C GLY A 37 -9.24 14.36 -18.80
N VAL A 38 -10.41 13.86 -18.42
CA VAL A 38 -10.74 12.43 -18.29
C VAL A 38 -11.33 12.03 -19.65
N GLY A 39 -10.76 11.04 -20.33
CA GLY A 39 -11.30 10.56 -21.60
C GLY A 39 -12.74 10.08 -21.39
N SER A 40 -13.66 10.53 -22.24
CA SER A 40 -15.03 10.00 -22.30
C SER A 40 -15.13 9.03 -23.47
N PRO A 41 -16.10 8.09 -23.50
CA PRO A 41 -16.30 7.17 -24.63
C PRO A 41 -16.36 7.89 -25.99
N ASP A 42 -16.92 9.10 -26.00
CA ASP A 42 -17.06 9.94 -27.21
C ASP A 42 -15.79 10.76 -27.55
N ASN A 43 -14.78 10.82 -26.67
CA ASN A 43 -13.54 11.55 -26.91
C ASN A 43 -12.34 10.91 -26.18
N PRO A 44 -11.71 9.87 -26.76
CA PRO A 44 -10.61 9.16 -26.12
C PRO A 44 -9.34 10.02 -26.10
N ILE A 45 -8.83 10.31 -24.90
CA ILE A 45 -7.58 11.04 -24.73
C ILE A 45 -6.42 10.03 -24.79
N MET A 46 -5.52 10.18 -25.76
CA MET A 46 -4.34 9.33 -25.92
C MET A 46 -3.17 9.85 -25.07
N ARG A 47 -3.22 9.65 -23.74
CA ARG A 47 -2.12 10.07 -22.85
C ARG A 47 -0.84 9.23 -23.10
N ARG A 48 0.24 9.89 -23.53
CA ARG A 48 1.59 9.31 -23.74
C ARG A 48 2.64 9.78 -22.71
N ASP A 49 2.22 10.49 -21.67
CA ASP A 49 3.10 11.08 -20.65
C ASP A 49 4.01 10.05 -19.97
N LYS A 50 3.50 8.84 -19.77
CA LYS A 50 4.25 7.77 -19.11
C LYS A 50 5.35 7.12 -19.98
N ASN A 51 5.41 7.38 -21.29
CA ASN A 51 6.33 6.68 -22.20
C ASN A 51 7.63 7.44 -22.55
N VAL A 52 7.90 8.60 -21.95
CA VAL A 52 9.16 9.33 -22.18
C VAL A 52 10.29 8.63 -21.40
N ARG A 53 11.24 8.04 -22.13
CA ARG A 53 12.37 7.21 -21.62
C ARG A 53 13.74 7.89 -21.74
N SER A 54 13.81 9.22 -21.59
CA SER A 54 15.10 9.90 -21.56
C SER A 54 15.91 9.48 -20.33
N TRP A 55 17.21 9.23 -20.51
CA TRP A 55 18.08 8.74 -19.42
C TRP A 55 18.16 9.72 -18.24
N TYR A 56 18.21 11.03 -18.52
CA TYR A 56 18.23 12.08 -17.48
C TYR A 56 16.90 12.18 -16.72
N LEU A 57 15.77 12.00 -17.40
CA LEU A 57 14.45 11.94 -16.74
C LEU A 57 14.31 10.67 -15.89
N THR A 58 14.91 9.57 -16.35
CA THR A 58 14.95 8.32 -15.57
C THR A 58 15.79 8.51 -14.31
N ALA A 59 16.98 9.08 -14.41
CA ALA A 59 17.82 9.39 -13.24
C ALA A 59 17.11 10.32 -12.25
N PHE A 60 16.45 11.37 -12.76
CA PHE A 60 15.65 12.28 -11.92
C PHE A 60 14.49 11.56 -11.22
N ARG A 61 13.77 10.67 -11.92
CA ARG A 61 12.72 9.82 -11.32
C ARG A 61 13.26 8.93 -10.21
N LEU A 62 14.41 8.28 -10.43
CA LEU A 62 15.04 7.45 -9.39
C LEU A 62 15.42 8.29 -8.16
N LEU A 63 15.88 9.52 -8.35
CA LEU A 63 16.19 10.40 -7.22
C LEU A 63 14.91 10.77 -6.44
N LEU A 64 13.82 11.10 -7.13
CA LEU A 64 12.53 11.37 -6.50
C LEU A 64 12.01 10.16 -5.71
N TYR A 65 12.05 8.95 -6.29
CA TYR A 65 11.60 7.74 -5.60
C TYR A 65 12.42 7.41 -4.35
N LEU A 66 13.70 7.80 -4.32
CA LEU A 66 14.51 7.70 -3.11
C LEU A 66 14.01 8.67 -2.02
N PHE A 67 13.67 9.91 -2.39
CA PHE A 67 13.08 10.85 -1.44
C PHE A 67 11.70 10.40 -0.94
N ASP A 68 10.87 9.85 -1.82
CA ASP A 68 9.56 9.29 -1.45
C ASP A 68 9.73 8.12 -0.47
N ALA A 69 10.74 7.26 -0.66
CA ALA A 69 11.08 6.18 0.26
C ALA A 69 11.48 6.70 1.66
N VAL A 70 12.32 7.74 1.72
CA VAL A 70 12.73 8.36 3.00
C VAL A 70 11.55 9.04 3.69
N SER A 71 10.70 9.73 2.92
CA SER A 71 9.47 10.36 3.41
C SER A 71 8.52 9.32 4.01
N LEU A 72 8.34 8.20 3.31
CA LEU A 72 7.52 7.07 3.77
C LEU A 72 8.01 6.51 5.10
N CYS A 73 9.31 6.26 5.25
CA CYS A 73 9.88 5.83 6.52
C CYS A 73 9.58 6.83 7.65
N SER A 74 9.64 8.13 7.35
CA SER A 74 9.37 9.20 8.32
C SER A 74 7.90 9.25 8.73
N VAL A 75 6.97 9.10 7.78
CA VAL A 75 5.52 9.08 8.06
C VAL A 75 5.14 7.87 8.90
N VAL A 76 5.67 6.69 8.58
CA VAL A 76 5.41 5.46 9.34
C VAL A 76 5.98 5.55 10.75
N ALA A 77 7.23 6.01 10.92
CA ALA A 77 7.84 6.17 12.24
C ALA A 77 7.04 7.13 13.13
N ARG A 78 6.60 8.28 12.59
CA ARG A 78 5.80 9.26 13.34
C ARG A 78 4.42 8.73 13.72
N SER A 79 3.83 7.90 12.85
CA SER A 79 2.53 7.28 13.11
C SER A 79 2.65 6.20 14.18
N ALA A 80 3.72 5.41 14.16
CA ALA A 80 4.01 4.40 15.18
C ALA A 80 4.14 5.02 16.59
N ASP A 81 4.81 6.18 16.71
CA ASP A 81 4.93 6.91 17.97
C ASP A 81 3.59 7.46 18.50
N SER A 82 2.57 7.57 17.63
CA SER A 82 1.25 8.11 17.98
C SER A 82 0.29 7.06 18.56
N GLY A 83 0.74 5.80 18.73
CA GLY A 83 -0.05 4.74 19.35
C GLY A 83 -1.26 4.28 18.53
N VAL A 84 -1.17 4.36 17.20
CA VAL A 84 -2.23 3.91 16.30
C VAL A 84 -2.22 2.38 16.15
N ASP A 85 -3.39 1.76 16.09
CA ASP A 85 -3.52 0.30 16.02
C ASP A 85 -3.25 -0.23 14.61
N PHE A 86 -3.71 0.49 13.58
CA PHE A 86 -3.57 0.09 12.17
C PHE A 86 -3.31 1.29 11.27
N ILE A 87 -2.42 1.14 10.30
CA ILE A 87 -2.17 2.16 9.28
C ILE A 87 -2.64 1.62 7.94
N VAL A 88 -3.58 2.32 7.29
CA VAL A 88 -4.07 1.95 5.96
C VAL A 88 -3.51 2.91 4.94
N PHE A 89 -2.88 2.38 3.90
CA PHE A 89 -2.38 3.16 2.78
C PHE A 89 -3.25 2.96 1.52
N ASP A 90 -3.88 4.03 1.03
CA ASP A 90 -4.42 4.07 -0.34
C ASP A 90 -3.28 4.33 -1.31
N ARG A 91 -2.85 3.24 -1.96
CA ARG A 91 -1.60 3.10 -2.72
C ARG A 91 -0.37 3.19 -1.85
N TYR A 92 0.68 2.52 -2.28
CA TYR A 92 1.97 2.49 -1.62
C TYR A 92 3.07 2.81 -2.62
N ILE A 93 4.32 2.96 -2.17
CA ILE A 93 5.47 3.22 -3.07
C ILE A 93 5.61 2.18 -4.19
N TYR A 94 5.00 1.01 -4.02
CA TYR A 94 4.87 -0.02 -5.06
C TYR A 94 4.26 0.48 -6.38
N ASP A 95 3.36 1.47 -6.36
CA ASP A 95 2.78 2.06 -7.58
C ASP A 95 3.86 2.75 -8.43
N GLU A 96 4.78 3.47 -7.78
CA GLU A 96 5.92 4.10 -8.44
C GLU A 96 6.94 3.07 -8.94
N LEU A 97 7.21 2.03 -8.15
CA LEU A 97 8.15 0.97 -8.53
C LEU A 97 7.63 0.13 -9.70
N ALA A 98 6.31 -0.10 -9.79
CA ALA A 98 5.69 -0.80 -10.92
C ALA A 98 5.84 -0.03 -12.24
N ASN A 99 5.94 1.30 -12.19
CA ASN A 99 6.11 2.14 -13.37
C ASN A 99 7.58 2.17 -13.89
N LEU A 100 8.52 1.56 -13.18
CA LEU A 100 9.91 1.43 -13.62
C LEU A 100 10.11 0.25 -14.59
N PRO A 101 11.03 0.35 -15.57
CA PRO A 101 11.34 -0.77 -16.45
C PRO A 101 12.15 -1.84 -15.71
N LEU A 102 11.47 -2.72 -14.99
CA LEU A 102 12.03 -3.83 -14.18
C LEU A 102 12.81 -4.87 -15.01
N GLN A 103 12.77 -4.79 -16.35
CA GLN A 103 13.58 -5.59 -17.26
C GLN A 103 15.07 -5.21 -17.16
N ASN A 104 15.39 -3.96 -16.85
CA ASN A 104 16.76 -3.50 -16.68
C ASN A 104 17.34 -3.98 -15.34
N ARG A 105 18.48 -4.67 -15.38
CA ARG A 105 19.16 -5.21 -14.19
C ARG A 105 19.55 -4.13 -13.18
N MET A 106 20.01 -2.96 -13.64
CA MET A 106 20.42 -1.85 -12.77
C MET A 106 19.22 -1.29 -11.99
N ILE A 107 18.09 -1.11 -12.69
CA ILE A 107 16.85 -0.62 -12.08
C ILE A 107 16.29 -1.65 -11.11
N ARG A 108 16.34 -2.95 -11.46
CA ARG A 108 15.93 -4.01 -10.54
C ARG A 108 16.79 -4.04 -9.27
N PHE A 109 18.10 -3.82 -9.39
CA PHE A 109 18.98 -3.71 -8.23
C PHE A 109 18.60 -2.51 -7.36
N TYR A 110 18.39 -1.34 -7.98
CA TYR A 110 17.93 -0.15 -7.28
C TYR A 110 16.59 -0.37 -6.56
N VAL A 111 15.61 -1.00 -7.22
CA VAL A 111 14.31 -1.34 -6.61
C VAL A 111 14.50 -2.24 -5.41
N ARG A 112 15.34 -3.29 -5.50
CA ARG A 112 15.63 -4.16 -4.34
C ARG A 112 16.27 -3.39 -3.19
N LEU A 113 17.17 -2.47 -3.50
CA LEU A 113 17.79 -1.61 -2.49
C LEU A 113 16.74 -0.75 -1.78
N LEU A 114 15.86 -0.09 -2.51
CA LEU A 114 14.73 0.65 -1.91
C LEU A 114 13.83 -0.24 -1.05
N LEU A 115 13.49 -1.44 -1.53
CA LEU A 115 12.65 -2.40 -0.80
C LEU A 115 13.27 -2.85 0.54
N MET A 116 14.59 -2.79 0.69
CA MET A 116 15.25 -3.06 1.97
C MET A 116 15.18 -1.88 2.95
N PHE A 117 14.97 -0.65 2.47
CA PHE A 117 14.93 0.55 3.31
C PHE A 117 13.52 0.98 3.70
N ILE A 118 12.53 0.75 2.84
CA ILE A 118 11.15 1.13 3.13
C ILE A 118 10.54 0.21 4.20
N PRO A 119 9.60 0.71 5.01
CA PRO A 119 8.82 -0.15 5.89
C PRO A 119 8.10 -1.21 5.06
N LYS A 120 8.18 -2.47 5.49
CA LYS A 120 7.44 -3.56 4.86
C LYS A 120 6.02 -3.57 5.44
N PRO A 121 4.97 -3.46 4.61
CA PRO A 121 3.60 -3.62 5.09
C PRO A 121 3.37 -5.07 5.52
N ASP A 122 2.62 -5.28 6.61
CA ASP A 122 2.22 -6.61 7.08
C ASP A 122 1.30 -7.27 6.05
N LEU A 123 0.35 -6.49 5.52
CA LEU A 123 -0.57 -6.89 4.47
C LEU A 123 -0.49 -5.94 3.28
N ALA A 124 -0.29 -6.49 2.09
CA ALA A 124 -0.31 -5.75 0.83
C ALA A 124 -1.23 -6.44 -0.18
N PHE A 125 -2.25 -5.71 -0.65
CA PHE A 125 -3.23 -6.21 -1.61
C PHE A 125 -3.04 -5.57 -2.98
N LEU A 126 -2.97 -6.39 -4.03
CA LEU A 126 -3.06 -5.95 -5.42
C LEU A 126 -4.45 -6.30 -5.95
N LEU A 127 -5.29 -5.29 -6.19
CA LEU A 127 -6.60 -5.47 -6.81
C LEU A 127 -6.43 -5.63 -8.32
N ASP A 128 -6.50 -6.87 -8.81
CA ASP A 128 -6.43 -7.13 -10.24
C ASP A 128 -7.73 -6.71 -10.93
N ALA A 129 -7.59 -6.22 -12.15
CA ALA A 129 -8.71 -5.81 -12.98
C ALA A 129 -8.51 -6.35 -14.39
N ASP A 130 -9.59 -6.83 -15.00
CA ASP A 130 -9.55 -7.21 -16.40
C ASP A 130 -9.26 -5.98 -17.28
N PRO A 131 -8.16 -5.96 -18.07
CA PRO A 131 -7.76 -4.78 -18.83
C PRO A 131 -8.81 -4.37 -19.87
N GLU A 132 -9.54 -5.32 -20.44
CA GLU A 132 -10.57 -5.06 -21.45
C GLU A 132 -11.78 -4.37 -20.81
N ALA A 133 -12.32 -4.94 -19.73
CA ALA A 133 -13.38 -4.31 -18.94
C ALA A 133 -12.98 -2.95 -18.36
N ALA A 134 -11.72 -2.79 -17.91
CA ALA A 134 -11.22 -1.54 -17.36
C ALA A 134 -11.15 -0.42 -18.42
N THR A 135 -10.65 -0.74 -19.62
CA THR A 135 -10.60 0.21 -20.74
C THR A 135 -12.00 0.58 -21.24
N LEU A 136 -12.93 -0.37 -21.29
CA LEU A 136 -14.34 -0.11 -21.64
C LEU A 136 -15.01 0.86 -20.67
N ARG A 137 -14.71 0.73 -19.37
CA ARG A 137 -15.27 1.59 -18.32
C ARG A 137 -14.70 3.02 -18.38
N LYS A 138 -13.41 3.17 -18.71
CA LYS A 138 -12.70 4.46 -18.80
C LYS A 138 -11.60 4.40 -19.87
N PRO A 139 -11.86 4.84 -21.11
CA PRO A 139 -10.88 4.82 -22.18
C PRO A 139 -9.89 6.00 -22.04
N GLU A 140 -9.04 5.94 -21.02
CA GLU A 140 -8.00 6.96 -20.74
C GLU A 140 -6.62 6.59 -21.31
N TYR A 141 -6.38 5.28 -21.50
CA TYR A 141 -5.10 4.75 -21.94
C TYR A 141 -5.32 3.67 -23.03
N PRO A 142 -4.37 3.51 -23.98
CA PRO A 142 -4.41 2.41 -24.93
C PRO A 142 -4.46 1.05 -24.22
N LEU A 143 -5.20 0.08 -24.78
CA LEU A 143 -5.35 -1.26 -24.19
C LEU A 143 -3.99 -1.92 -23.91
N GLU A 144 -3.04 -1.80 -24.85
CA GLU A 144 -1.68 -2.33 -24.70
C GLU A 144 -0.94 -1.71 -23.52
N PHE A 145 -1.17 -0.42 -23.23
CA PHE A 145 -0.60 0.22 -22.05
C PHE A 145 -1.19 -0.36 -20.76
N VAL A 146 -2.50 -0.60 -20.73
CA VAL A 146 -3.18 -1.20 -19.56
C VAL A 146 -2.71 -2.64 -19.34
N ARG A 147 -2.54 -3.43 -20.41
CA ARG A 147 -1.96 -4.79 -20.35
C ARG A 147 -0.53 -4.77 -19.79
N HIS A 148 0.32 -3.90 -20.32
CA HIS A 148 1.70 -3.77 -19.84
C HIS A 148 1.77 -3.34 -18.37
N ASN A 149 0.91 -2.39 -17.98
CA ASN A 149 0.80 -1.93 -16.60
C ASN A 149 0.40 -3.09 -15.67
N ARG A 150 -0.65 -3.84 -16.01
CA ARG A 150 -1.07 -5.04 -15.26
C ARG A 150 0.08 -6.03 -15.09
N GLU A 151 0.82 -6.32 -16.17
CA GLU A 151 1.97 -7.22 -16.12
C GLU A 151 3.08 -6.71 -15.17
N ALA A 152 3.35 -5.41 -15.16
CA ALA A 152 4.33 -4.82 -14.26
C ALA A 152 3.94 -4.99 -12.78
N TYR A 153 2.66 -4.76 -12.44
CA TYR A 153 2.14 -5.00 -11.08
C TYR A 153 2.20 -6.48 -10.69
N LEU A 154 1.83 -7.40 -11.59
CA LEU A 154 1.93 -8.85 -11.34
C LEU A 154 3.36 -9.35 -11.21
N ARG A 155 4.34 -8.67 -11.83
CA ARG A 155 5.77 -8.96 -11.61
C ARG A 155 6.24 -8.42 -10.27
N LEU A 156 5.79 -7.23 -9.89
CA LEU A 156 6.12 -6.61 -8.61
C LEU A 156 5.52 -7.39 -7.43
N SER A 157 4.27 -7.88 -7.54
CA SER A 157 3.62 -8.66 -6.49
C SER A 157 4.42 -9.89 -6.10
N ARG A 158 5.06 -10.56 -7.08
CA ARG A 158 5.96 -11.70 -6.84
C ARG A 158 7.26 -11.32 -6.15
N LEU A 159 7.71 -10.07 -6.29
CA LEU A 159 8.93 -9.57 -5.65
C LEU A 159 8.68 -9.17 -4.19
N VAL A 160 7.49 -8.65 -3.86
CA VAL A 160 7.17 -8.09 -2.54
C VAL A 160 6.12 -8.91 -1.77
N SER A 161 5.77 -10.10 -2.27
CA SER A 161 4.79 -11.03 -1.66
C SER A 161 3.43 -10.41 -1.40
N MET A 162 2.86 -9.70 -2.39
CA MET A 162 1.49 -9.17 -2.29
C MET A 162 0.45 -10.25 -2.50
N THR A 163 -0.67 -10.14 -1.79
CA THR A 163 -1.88 -10.90 -2.06
C THR A 163 -2.61 -10.30 -3.26
N VAL A 164 -2.68 -11.05 -4.35
CA VAL A 164 -3.42 -10.63 -5.55
C VAL A 164 -4.89 -10.99 -5.38
N VAL A 165 -5.75 -9.97 -5.35
CA VAL A 165 -7.21 -10.15 -5.33
C VAL A 165 -7.68 -10.27 -6.79
N PRO A 166 -8.36 -11.35 -7.17
CA PRO A 166 -8.86 -11.50 -8.53
C PRO A 166 -9.91 -10.43 -8.87
N PRO A 167 -10.22 -10.23 -10.16
CA PRO A 167 -11.24 -9.28 -10.60
C PRO A 167 -12.63 -9.73 -10.15
N LEU A 168 -13.00 -9.35 -8.93
CA LEU A 168 -14.26 -9.67 -8.28
C LEU A 168 -15.15 -8.41 -8.14
N PRO A 169 -16.46 -8.59 -7.96
CA PRO A 169 -17.34 -7.49 -7.54
C PRO A 169 -16.86 -6.86 -6.24
N VAL A 170 -17.16 -5.56 -6.05
CA VAL A 170 -16.68 -4.78 -4.89
C VAL A 170 -17.06 -5.42 -3.56
N ALA A 171 -18.27 -5.98 -3.44
CA ALA A 171 -18.74 -6.64 -2.23
C ALA A 171 -17.87 -7.86 -1.87
N GLU A 172 -17.59 -8.72 -2.85
CA GLU A 172 -16.78 -9.92 -2.68
C GLU A 172 -15.31 -9.59 -2.40
N ALA A 173 -14.75 -8.59 -3.10
CA ALA A 173 -13.40 -8.11 -2.84
C ALA A 173 -13.26 -7.54 -1.41
N THR A 174 -14.29 -6.82 -0.94
CA THR A 174 -14.33 -6.27 0.42
C THR A 174 -14.32 -7.37 1.47
N GLU A 175 -15.14 -8.40 1.28
CA GLU A 175 -15.18 -9.57 2.17
C GLU A 175 -13.86 -10.35 2.15
N PHE A 176 -13.25 -10.52 0.98
CA PHE A 176 -11.93 -11.16 0.87
C PHE A 176 -10.86 -10.42 1.69
N ILE A 177 -10.79 -9.08 1.56
CA ILE A 177 -9.83 -8.26 2.30
C ILE A 177 -10.13 -8.31 3.80
N ARG A 178 -11.41 -8.20 4.19
CA ARG A 178 -11.83 -8.30 5.60
C ARG A 178 -11.37 -9.61 6.22
N ASN A 179 -11.58 -10.73 5.54
CA ASN A 179 -11.18 -12.05 6.02
C ASN A 179 -9.66 -12.18 6.14
N ALA A 180 -8.91 -11.67 5.16
CA ALA A 180 -7.45 -11.69 5.20
C ALA A 180 -6.90 -10.86 6.38
N VAL A 181 -7.46 -9.67 6.62
CA VAL A 181 -7.08 -8.83 7.77
C VAL A 181 -7.43 -9.50 9.10
N ALA A 182 -8.61 -10.11 9.20
CA ALA A 182 -9.03 -10.80 10.42
C ALA A 182 -8.09 -11.99 10.75
N GLN A 183 -7.72 -12.80 9.76
CA GLN A 183 -6.79 -13.91 9.96
C GLN A 183 -5.41 -13.45 10.42
N ASP A 184 -4.90 -12.35 9.86
CA ASP A 184 -3.61 -11.80 10.24
C ASP A 184 -3.63 -11.27 11.68
N SER A 185 -4.66 -10.50 12.05
CA SER A 185 -4.80 -9.98 13.42
C SER A 185 -4.86 -11.10 14.48
N LEU A 186 -5.53 -12.22 14.17
CA LEU A 186 -5.57 -13.39 15.03
C LEU A 186 -4.20 -14.06 15.16
N ASN A 187 -3.46 -14.18 14.06
CA ASN A 187 -2.11 -14.74 14.07
C ASN A 187 -1.16 -13.87 14.88
N THR A 188 -1.25 -12.54 14.75
CA THR A 188 -0.44 -11.60 15.54
C THR A 188 -0.76 -11.71 17.04
N GLU A 189 -2.04 -11.81 17.44
CA GLU A 189 -2.41 -12.02 18.83
C GLU A 189 -1.90 -13.36 19.38
N ILE A 190 -1.94 -14.42 18.57
CA ILE A 190 -1.42 -15.74 18.94
C ILE A 190 0.10 -15.69 19.10
N ASP A 191 0.83 -15.09 18.17
CA ASP A 191 2.29 -14.94 18.24
C ASP A 191 2.70 -14.13 19.47
N LEU A 192 2.03 -13.00 19.75
CA LEU A 192 2.27 -12.22 20.97
C LEU A 192 2.05 -13.03 22.25
N ARG A 193 1.01 -13.88 22.29
CA ARG A 193 0.72 -14.77 23.43
C ARG A 193 1.71 -15.92 23.56
N LEU A 194 2.25 -16.43 22.46
CA LEU A 194 3.25 -17.51 22.46
C LEU A 194 4.64 -16.98 22.79
N GLN A 195 4.97 -15.76 22.39
CA GLN A 195 6.27 -15.13 22.60
C GLN A 195 6.39 -14.51 23.99
N TYR A 196 5.26 -14.09 24.58
CA TYR A 196 5.13 -13.70 25.98
C TYR A 196 3.99 -14.50 26.61
N PRO A 197 4.22 -15.76 27.03
CA PRO A 197 3.21 -16.47 27.81
C PRO A 197 3.03 -15.68 29.10
N LEU A 198 1.91 -14.96 29.20
CA LEU A 198 1.45 -14.35 30.44
C LEU A 198 1.59 -15.44 31.51
N ALA A 199 2.54 -15.24 32.43
CA ALA A 199 2.66 -16.07 33.61
C ALA A 199 1.26 -16.16 34.19
N ALA A 200 0.74 -17.38 34.30
CA ALA A 200 -0.58 -17.65 34.85
C ALA A 200 -0.77 -16.78 36.09
N GLY A 201 -1.70 -15.82 35.99
CA GLY A 201 -2.02 -14.93 37.10
C GLY A 201 -2.33 -15.78 38.33
N PRO A 202 -1.91 -15.36 39.54
CA PRO A 202 -2.07 -16.18 40.73
C PRO A 202 -3.55 -16.53 40.89
N ALA A 203 -3.82 -17.83 41.00
CA ALA A 203 -5.12 -18.35 41.35
C ALA A 203 -5.63 -17.59 42.58
N GLN A 204 -6.81 -17.00 42.45
CA GLN A 204 -7.52 -16.30 43.50
C GLN A 204 -7.54 -17.15 44.78
N SER A 205 -6.91 -16.64 45.85
CA SER A 205 -6.98 -17.19 47.19
C SER A 205 -8.41 -17.04 47.70
N ALA A 206 -9.11 -18.16 47.85
CA ALA A 206 -10.37 -18.26 48.54
C ALA A 206 -10.14 -18.14 50.05
N ASP A 207 -10.05 -16.92 50.58
CA ASP A 207 -10.12 -16.66 52.02
C ASP A 207 -11.59 -16.45 52.41
N GLY A 208 -12.23 -17.57 52.73
CA GLY A 208 -13.53 -17.62 53.39
C GLY A 208 -13.39 -17.28 54.88
N GLU A 209 -13.86 -16.09 55.19
CA GLU A 209 -14.24 -15.54 56.49
C GLU A 209 -14.80 -16.59 57.47
N ASN A 210 -14.09 -16.85 58.58
CA ASN A 210 -14.62 -17.61 59.71
C ASN A 210 -14.62 -16.72 60.97
N VAL A 211 -15.82 -16.22 61.28
CA VAL A 211 -16.13 -15.35 62.42
C VAL A 211 -16.15 -16.18 63.71
N PRO A 212 -15.48 -15.77 64.81
CA PRO A 212 -15.58 -16.47 66.09
C PRO A 212 -16.76 -15.93 66.90
N THR A 213 -17.72 -16.78 67.25
CA THR A 213 -18.71 -16.47 68.29
C THR A 213 -18.24 -17.09 69.61
N ARG A 214 -17.95 -16.24 70.60
CA ARG A 214 -17.83 -16.58 72.02
C ARG A 214 -19.01 -15.94 72.76
N CYS A 215 -19.41 -16.65 73.83
CA CYS A 215 -20.48 -16.39 74.81
C CYS A 215 -21.84 -17.00 74.46
#